data_AF-V4NRD2-F1
#
_entry.id   AF-V4NRD2-F1
#
_cell.length_a   1.000
_cell.length_b   1.000
_cell.length_c   1.000
_cell.angle_alpha   90.00
_cell.angle_beta   90.00
_cell.angle_gamma   90.00
#
_symmetry.space_group_name_H-M   'P 1'
#
loop_
_entity.id
_entity.type
_entity.pdbx_description
1 polymer ?
#
loop_
_entity_poly.entity_id
_entity_poly.type
_entity_poly.pdbx_seq_one_letter_code
_entity_poly.pdbx_strand_id
1 'polypeptide(L)'
;MRSLLLAVCLVLALHCGEAAVSCNSVVSELYPCISYVVQGGNVPASCCNGIRTLNGQAQTPADRQSVCRCIKNAIGGVSYSSNNLNNALSLPAKCGVNLPYRISPSTNCDSIN
;
A
#
# COMPACT_ATOMS: atom_id res chain seq x y z
N MET A 1 -0.37 -0.09 -44.32
CA MET A 1 0.56 -0.83 -43.43
C MET A 1 1.44 0.10 -42.57
N ARG A 2 2.05 1.16 -43.11
CA ARG A 2 2.88 2.11 -42.34
C ARG A 2 2.13 2.85 -41.20
N SER A 3 0.88 3.25 -41.43
CA SER A 3 0.07 3.90 -40.38
C SER A 3 -0.35 2.96 -39.24
N LEU A 4 -0.40 1.65 -39.50
CA LEU A 4 -0.76 0.66 -38.47
C LEU A 4 0.38 0.48 -37.45
N LEU A 5 1.63 0.51 -37.93
CA LEU A 5 2.83 0.42 -37.08
C LEU A 5 2.97 1.63 -36.14
N LEU A 6 2.65 2.84 -36.63
CA LEU A 6 2.68 4.06 -35.82
C LEU A 6 1.59 4.05 -34.73
N ALA A 7 0.40 3.55 -35.05
CA ALA A 7 -0.68 3.39 -34.07
C ALA A 7 -0.32 2.37 -32.98
N VAL A 8 0.28 1.23 -33.34
CA VAL A 8 0.73 0.21 -32.38
C VAL A 8 1.86 0.75 -31.46
N CYS A 9 2.79 1.54 -31.99
CA CYS A 9 3.84 2.17 -31.16
C CYS A 9 3.29 3.20 -30.16
N LEU A 10 2.25 3.97 -30.54
CA LEU A 10 1.59 4.91 -29.62
C LEU A 10 0.78 4.21 -28.52
N VAL A 11 0.15 3.07 -28.83
CA VAL A 11 -0.55 2.26 -27.81
C VAL A 11 0.44 1.64 -26.81
N LEU A 12 1.65 1.29 -27.25
CA LEU A 12 2.70 0.81 -26.35
C LEU A 12 3.28 1.93 -25.47
N ALA A 13 3.34 3.17 -25.96
CA ALA A 13 3.80 4.34 -25.20
C ALA A 13 2.82 4.83 -24.12
N LEU A 14 1.55 4.42 -24.18
CA LEU A 14 0.54 4.72 -23.16
C LEU A 14 0.68 3.87 -21.88
N HIS A 15 1.61 2.92 -21.84
CA HIS A 15 1.96 2.18 -20.61
C HIS A 15 2.99 2.93 -19.76
N CYS A 16 3.05 4.28 -19.84
CA CYS A 16 3.70 5.08 -18.80
C CYS A 16 3.04 4.73 -17.47
N GLY A 17 3.72 3.86 -16.72
CA GLY A 17 3.14 3.09 -15.64
C GLY A 17 2.44 3.96 -14.62
N GLU A 18 1.12 3.96 -14.68
CA GLU A 18 0.36 3.90 -13.44
C GLU A 18 0.88 2.64 -12.74
N ALA A 19 1.64 2.80 -11.65
CA ALA A 19 1.81 1.68 -10.74
C ALA A 19 0.40 1.11 -10.53
N ALA A 20 0.22 -0.20 -10.73
CA ALA A 20 -1.11 -0.82 -10.62
C ALA A 20 -1.77 -0.50 -9.27
N VAL A 21 -0.96 -0.08 -8.29
CA VAL A 21 -1.38 0.57 -7.05
C VAL A 21 -0.82 1.99 -6.93
N SER A 22 -1.70 3.00 -6.94
CA SER A 22 -1.32 4.41 -6.71
C SER A 22 -1.21 4.74 -5.21
N CYS A 23 -0.36 5.70 -4.83
CA CYS A 23 -0.26 6.12 -3.42
C CYS A 23 -1.54 6.74 -2.86
N ASN A 24 -2.32 7.45 -3.70
CA ASN A 24 -3.60 8.00 -3.28
C ASN A 24 -4.59 6.88 -2.92
N SER A 25 -4.59 5.79 -3.71
CA SER A 25 -5.37 4.59 -3.41
C SER A 25 -4.92 3.97 -2.08
N VAL A 26 -3.61 3.81 -1.85
CA VAL A 26 -3.07 3.28 -0.58
C VAL A 26 -3.53 4.09 0.62
N VAL A 27 -3.42 5.42 0.55
CA VAL A 27 -3.83 6.30 1.65
C VAL A 27 -5.35 6.23 1.87
N SER A 28 -6.14 6.21 0.80
CA SER A 28 -7.60 6.10 0.88
C SER A 28 -8.04 4.80 1.55
N GLU A 29 -7.46 3.67 1.17
CA GLU A 29 -7.78 2.36 1.75
C GLU A 29 -7.37 2.25 3.23
N LEU A 30 -6.30 2.93 3.65
CA LEU A 30 -5.81 2.93 5.03
C LEU A 30 -6.42 4.03 5.91
N TYR A 31 -7.09 5.03 5.35
CA TYR A 31 -7.69 6.13 6.11
C TYR A 31 -8.62 5.66 7.23
N PRO A 32 -9.48 4.64 7.05
CA PRO A 32 -10.35 4.15 8.12
C PRO A 32 -9.59 3.51 9.29
N CYS A 33 -8.30 3.20 9.15
CA CYS A 33 -7.48 2.61 10.19
C CYS A 33 -6.97 3.62 11.22
N ILE A 34 -7.01 4.92 10.91
CA ILE A 34 -6.39 5.97 11.73
C ILE A 34 -6.91 5.96 13.16
N SER A 35 -8.23 5.80 13.35
CA SER A 35 -8.82 5.78 14.70
C SER A 35 -8.23 4.67 15.57
N TYR A 36 -8.07 3.47 15.02
CA TYR A 36 -7.43 2.36 15.72
C TYR A 36 -5.94 2.60 15.95
N VAL A 37 -5.21 3.12 14.96
CA VAL A 37 -3.78 3.43 15.11
C VAL A 37 -3.56 4.44 16.25
N VAL A 38 -4.40 5.47 16.33
CA VAL A 38 -4.29 6.53 17.33
C VAL A 38 -4.78 6.08 18.72
N GLN A 39 -5.94 5.43 18.79
CA GLN A 39 -6.68 5.21 20.04
C GLN A 39 -6.71 3.75 20.52
N GLY A 40 -6.36 2.79 19.65
CA GLY A 40 -6.53 1.37 19.91
C GLY A 40 -7.99 0.93 19.84
N GLY A 41 -8.36 -0.09 20.62
CA GLY A 41 -9.73 -0.61 20.70
C GLY A 41 -10.08 -1.62 19.61
N ASN A 42 -11.31 -1.55 19.10
CA ASN A 42 -11.77 -2.43 18.02
C ASN A 42 -11.33 -1.89 16.66
N VAL A 43 -10.80 -2.77 15.80
CA VAL A 43 -10.43 -2.39 14.43
C VAL A 43 -11.71 -2.18 13.60
N PRO A 44 -11.90 -1.02 12.95
CA PRO A 44 -13.05 -0.82 12.07
C PRO A 44 -13.10 -1.83 10.94
N ALA A 45 -14.29 -2.35 10.61
CA ALA A 45 -14.44 -3.30 9.50
C ALA A 45 -13.95 -2.71 8.16
N SER A 46 -14.18 -1.41 7.93
CA SER A 46 -13.67 -0.68 6.77
C SER A 46 -12.15 -0.65 6.69
N CYS A 47 -11.45 -0.56 7.83
CA CYS A 47 -9.99 -0.66 7.86
C CYS A 47 -9.52 -2.04 7.38
N CYS A 48 -10.14 -3.11 7.89
CA CYS A 48 -9.79 -4.47 7.44
C CYS A 48 -10.20 -4.74 5.99
N ASN A 49 -11.24 -4.09 5.47
CA ASN A 49 -11.56 -4.13 4.05
C ASN A 49 -10.43 -3.52 3.23
N GLY A 50 -9.97 -2.31 3.57
CA GLY A 50 -8.90 -1.64 2.84
C GLY A 50 -7.57 -2.39 2.88
N ILE A 51 -7.20 -2.96 4.04
CA ILE A 51 -6.00 -3.80 4.16
C ILE A 51 -6.09 -5.03 3.23
N ARG A 52 -7.27 -5.67 3.16
CA ARG A 52 -7.48 -6.82 2.25
C ARG A 52 -7.47 -6.39 0.78
N THR A 53 -8.06 -5.24 0.44
CA THR A 53 -8.00 -4.67 -0.90
C THR A 53 -6.56 -4.43 -1.34
N LEU A 54 -5.75 -3.76 -0.51
CA LEU A 54 -4.34 -3.51 -0.82
C LEU A 54 -3.54 -4.80 -0.95
N ASN A 55 -3.78 -5.79 -0.10
CA ASN A 55 -3.15 -7.11 -0.24
C ASN A 55 -3.58 -7.81 -1.54
N GLY A 56 -4.84 -7.67 -1.94
CA GLY A 56 -5.36 -8.18 -3.21
C GLY A 56 -4.79 -7.46 -4.43
N GLN A 57 -4.46 -6.18 -4.32
CA GLN A 57 -3.83 -5.40 -5.39
C GLN A 57 -2.32 -5.63 -5.49
N ALA A 58 -1.64 -5.93 -4.38
CA ALA A 58 -0.19 -6.06 -4.31
C ALA A 58 0.32 -7.46 -4.73
N GLN A 59 -0.05 -7.92 -5.92
CA GLN A 59 0.23 -9.29 -6.40
C GLN A 59 1.68 -9.48 -6.87
N THR A 60 2.32 -8.42 -7.38
CA THR A 60 3.71 -8.50 -7.85
C THR A 60 4.71 -7.87 -6.86
N PRO A 61 6.01 -8.22 -6.94
CA PRO A 61 7.04 -7.50 -6.19
C PRO A 61 6.95 -5.98 -6.37
N ALA A 62 6.79 -5.52 -7.62
CA ALA A 62 6.71 -4.11 -7.95
C ALA A 62 5.54 -3.41 -7.25
N ASP A 63 4.38 -4.06 -7.17
CA ASP A 63 3.20 -3.50 -6.46
C ASP A 63 3.45 -3.43 -4.95
N ARG A 64 3.98 -4.49 -4.35
CA ARG A 64 4.28 -4.52 -2.91
C ARG A 64 5.29 -3.46 -2.51
N GLN A 65 6.34 -3.30 -3.31
CA GLN A 65 7.34 -2.26 -3.14
C GLN A 65 6.71 -0.86 -3.25
N SER A 66 5.78 -0.68 -4.20
CA SER A 66 5.07 0.59 -4.39
C SER A 66 4.17 0.91 -3.19
N VAL A 67 3.37 -0.05 -2.72
CA VAL A 67 2.57 0.08 -1.49
C VAL A 67 3.45 0.43 -0.30
N CYS A 68 4.59 -0.27 -0.13
CA CYS A 68 5.54 0.01 0.95
C CYS A 68 6.05 1.46 0.89
N ARG A 69 6.50 1.94 -0.29
CA ARG A 69 6.98 3.31 -0.47
C ARG A 69 5.89 4.33 -0.20
N CYS A 70 4.66 4.07 -0.64
CA CYS A 70 3.52 4.94 -0.37
C CYS A 70 3.23 5.05 1.14
N ILE A 71 3.22 3.93 1.86
CA ILE A 71 3.04 3.92 3.32
C ILE A 71 4.16 4.70 4.01
N LYS A 72 5.42 4.47 3.63
CA LYS A 72 6.57 5.21 4.19
C LYS A 72 6.48 6.71 3.95
N ASN A 73 6.09 7.12 2.75
CA ASN A 73 5.91 8.53 2.42
C ASN A 73 4.76 9.16 3.23
N ALA A 74 3.65 8.45 3.40
CA ALA A 74 2.50 8.94 4.17
C ALA A 74 2.83 9.15 5.66
N ILE A 75 3.77 8.39 6.22
CA ILE A 75 4.18 8.51 7.63
C ILE A 75 5.46 9.34 7.84
N GLY A 76 6.19 9.70 6.77
CA GLY A 76 7.52 10.30 6.83
C GLY A 76 7.61 11.67 7.52
N GLY A 77 6.48 12.36 7.73
CA GLY A 77 6.39 13.63 8.46
C GLY A 77 5.47 13.58 9.68
N VAL A 78 4.99 12.40 10.06
CA VAL A 78 4.02 12.24 11.14
C VAL A 78 4.74 11.88 12.44
N SER A 79 4.51 12.65 13.51
CA SER A 79 4.92 12.24 14.85
C SER A 79 4.00 11.13 15.36
N TYR A 80 4.57 10.01 15.80
CA TYR A 80 3.83 8.89 16.36
C TYR A 80 4.52 8.38 17.63
N SER A 81 3.71 7.88 18.57
CA SER A 81 4.23 7.18 19.74
C SER A 81 4.56 5.71 19.40
N SER A 82 5.30 5.06 20.29
CA SER A 82 5.52 3.60 20.20
C SER A 82 4.21 2.81 20.19
N ASN A 83 3.18 3.31 20.89
CA ASN A 83 1.86 2.67 20.91
C ASN A 83 1.16 2.76 19.54
N ASN A 84 1.26 3.91 18.87
CA ASN A 84 0.69 4.07 17.53
C ASN A 84 1.37 3.14 16.52
N LEU A 85 2.70 3.03 16.59
CA LEU A 85 3.45 2.11 15.73
C LEU A 85 3.05 0.66 15.99
N ASN A 86 2.95 0.24 17.26
CA ASN A 86 2.54 -1.13 17.61
C ASN A 86 1.11 -1.44 17.12
N ASN A 87 0.18 -0.50 17.26
CA ASN A 87 -1.18 -0.65 16.72
C ASN A 87 -1.13 -0.85 15.21
N ALA A 88 -0.43 0.02 14.48
CA ALA A 88 -0.29 -0.08 13.03
C ALA A 88 0.32 -1.41 12.58
N LEU A 89 1.39 -1.87 13.24
CA LEU A 89 2.05 -3.14 12.91
C LEU A 89 1.17 -4.37 13.19
N SER A 90 0.21 -4.27 14.10
CA SER A 90 -0.71 -5.37 14.43
C SER A 90 -1.88 -5.52 13.46
N LEU A 91 -2.18 -4.48 12.67
CA LEU A 91 -3.37 -4.41 11.81
C LEU A 91 -3.47 -5.56 10.79
N PRO A 92 -2.43 -5.95 10.04
CA PRO A 92 -2.55 -7.03 9.06
C PRO A 92 -3.04 -8.34 9.72
N ALA A 93 -2.41 -8.76 10.82
CA ALA A 93 -2.78 -9.97 11.53
C ALA A 93 -4.20 -9.89 12.12
N LYS A 94 -4.58 -8.74 12.70
CA LYS A 94 -5.94 -8.50 13.23
C LYS A 94 -7.01 -8.53 12.14
N CYS A 95 -6.65 -8.20 10.91
CA CYS A 95 -7.53 -8.26 9.75
C CYS A 95 -7.43 -9.59 8.98
N GLY A 96 -6.76 -10.60 9.53
CA GLY A 96 -6.63 -11.92 8.89
C GLY A 96 -5.73 -11.94 7.66
N VAL A 97 -4.88 -10.92 7.48
CA VAL A 97 -3.91 -10.83 6.39
C VAL A 97 -2.53 -11.21 6.90
N ASN A 98 -1.98 -12.30 6.35
CA ASN A 98 -0.63 -12.74 6.65
C ASN A 98 0.33 -12.27 5.55
N LEU A 99 1.20 -11.32 5.89
CA LEU A 99 2.23 -10.82 4.99
C LEU A 99 3.56 -11.54 5.28
N PRO A 100 4.30 -12.03 4.26
CA PRO A 100 5.61 -12.64 4.45
C PRO A 100 6.73 -11.63 4.76
N TYR A 101 6.38 -10.35 4.93
CA TYR A 101 7.28 -9.24 5.24
C TYR A 101 6.60 -8.27 6.22
N ARG A 102 7.40 -7.37 6.81
CA ARG A 102 6.93 -6.31 7.71
C ARG A 102 7.03 -4.96 7.01
N ILE A 103 5.99 -4.13 7.14
CA ILE A 103 6.03 -2.72 6.72
C ILE A 103 6.14 -1.86 7.98
N SER A 104 7.29 -1.20 8.13
CA SER A 104 7.60 -0.29 9.23
C SER A 104 8.35 0.94 8.68
N PRO A 105 8.55 2.00 9.48
CA PRO A 105 9.36 3.14 9.08
C PRO A 105 10.78 2.77 8.61
N SER A 106 11.37 1.71 9.17
CA SER A 106 12.72 1.24 8.83
C SER A 106 12.75 0.16 7.74
N THR A 107 11.60 -0.32 7.25
CA THR A 107 11.55 -1.33 6.18
C THR A 107 12.27 -0.81 4.94
N ASN A 108 13.21 -1.61 4.42
CA ASN A 108 13.74 -1.40 3.08
C ASN A 108 12.69 -1.91 2.07
N CYS A 109 12.05 -0.99 1.34
CA CYS A 109 10.99 -1.40 0.42
C CYS A 109 11.54 -2.22 -0.75
N ASP A 110 12.77 -1.95 -1.19
CA ASP A 110 13.33 -2.60 -2.39
C ASP A 110 13.70 -4.08 -2.15
N SER A 111 13.73 -4.54 -0.89
CA SER A 111 13.93 -5.95 -0.55
C SER A 111 12.63 -6.76 -0.45
N ILE A 112 11.47 -6.15 -0.71
CA ILE A 112 10.19 -6.86 -0.70
C ILE A 112 10.02 -7.59 -2.03
N ASN A 113 9.93 -8.92 -1.95
CA ASN A 113 9.65 -9.81 -3.07
C ASN A 113 8.18 -10.00 -3.29
#